data_AF-A0A7X7WTS3-F1
#
_entry.id   AF-A0A7X7WTS3-F1
#
_cell.length_a   1.000
_cell.length_b   1.000
_cell.length_c   1.000
_cell.angle_alpha   90.00
_cell.angle_beta   90.00
_cell.angle_gamma   90.00
#
_symmetry.space_group_name_H-M   'P 1'
#
loop_
_entity.id
_entity.type
_entity.pdbx_description
1 polymer ?
#
loop_
_entity_poly.entity_id
_entity_poly.type
_entity_poly.pdbx_seq_one_letter_code
_entity_poly.pdbx_strand_id
1 'polypeptide(L)'
;MGTDLKNGASQGVSLSAKLIGVAAFLFLVVGLLAGVVFLTFQHIENLLETSVGQDIRENIENAGILKELSTVFADAALVSSTFYRNEELLLNKGQDLISRARSIESKSSSTALKDPLGEYTIRMQEVIDNCSRINRILRRADTLEKEIEQSLTSLERTVTDKKVAQ
;
A
#
# COMPACT_ATOMS: atom_id res chain seq x y z
N MET A 1 -9.65 -60.32 79.18
CA MET A 1 -10.48 -59.42 78.35
C MET A 1 -9.72 -58.11 78.21
N GLY A 2 -9.17 -57.78 77.04
CA GLY A 2 -8.57 -56.45 76.84
C GLY A 2 -7.33 -56.29 75.95
N THR A 3 -6.99 -57.24 75.08
CA THR A 3 -5.84 -57.07 74.16
C THR A 3 -6.19 -57.48 72.73
N ASP A 4 -7.14 -56.79 72.10
CA ASP A 4 -7.37 -56.94 70.66
C ASP A 4 -7.80 -55.67 69.91
N LEU A 5 -7.84 -54.50 70.58
CA LEU A 5 -8.28 -53.24 69.95
C LEU A 5 -7.13 -52.33 69.47
N LYS A 6 -5.86 -52.70 69.70
CA LYS A 6 -4.72 -51.81 69.39
C LYS A 6 -4.09 -52.02 68.00
N ASN A 7 -4.34 -53.15 67.33
CA ASN A 7 -3.74 -53.47 66.02
C ASN A 7 -4.56 -52.99 64.81
N GLY A 8 -5.86 -52.73 64.96
CA GLY A 8 -6.71 -52.23 63.87
C GLY A 8 -6.53 -50.74 63.55
N ALA A 9 -6.20 -49.92 64.56
CA ALA A 9 -6.07 -48.47 64.38
C ALA A 9 -4.77 -48.07 63.65
N SER A 10 -3.67 -48.81 63.86
CA SER A 10 -2.37 -48.52 63.21
C SER A 10 -2.39 -48.78 61.70
N GLN A 11 -3.09 -49.83 61.25
CA GLN A 11 -3.24 -50.11 59.82
C GLN A 11 -4.10 -49.08 59.08
N GLY A 12 -5.20 -48.62 59.69
CA GLY A 12 -6.07 -47.59 59.12
C GLY A 12 -5.38 -46.24 58.92
N VAL A 13 -4.54 -45.82 59.89
CA VAL A 13 -3.75 -44.57 59.77
C VAL A 13 -2.72 -44.67 58.63
N SER A 14 -2.11 -45.85 58.42
CA SER A 14 -1.15 -46.07 57.33
C SER A 14 -1.80 -46.05 55.94
N LEU A 15 -3.03 -46.55 55.81
CA LEU A 15 -3.80 -46.51 54.56
C LEU A 15 -4.26 -45.09 54.24
N SER A 16 -4.80 -44.37 55.23
CA SER A 16 -5.22 -42.98 55.05
C SER A 16 -4.06 -42.05 54.71
N ALA A 17 -2.89 -42.25 55.33
CA ALA A 17 -1.68 -41.47 55.02
C ALA A 17 -1.18 -41.72 53.58
N LYS A 18 -1.24 -42.97 53.11
CA LYS A 18 -0.91 -43.30 51.71
C LYS A 18 -1.90 -42.67 50.73
N LEU A 19 -3.20 -42.66 51.08
CA LEU A 19 -4.24 -42.04 50.25
C LEU A 19 -4.04 -40.51 50.12
N ILE A 20 -3.71 -39.85 51.24
CA ILE A 20 -3.42 -38.41 51.27
C ILE A 20 -2.16 -38.09 50.46
N GLY A 21 -1.12 -38.93 50.55
CA GLY A 21 0.10 -38.75 49.75
C GLY A 21 -0.15 -38.84 48.24
N VAL A 22 -0.95 -39.82 47.80
CA VAL A 22 -1.33 -39.96 46.38
C VAL A 22 -2.21 -38.79 45.93
N ALA A 23 -3.18 -38.36 46.75
CA ALA A 23 -4.01 -37.21 46.44
C ALA A 23 -3.18 -35.92 46.31
N ALA A 24 -2.25 -35.67 47.25
CA ALA A 24 -1.36 -34.51 47.20
C ALA A 24 -0.45 -34.52 45.96
N PHE A 25 0.06 -35.70 45.59
CA PHE A 25 0.86 -35.87 44.38
C PHE A 25 0.04 -35.58 43.12
N LEU A 26 -1.20 -36.08 43.04
CA LEU A 26 -2.11 -35.77 41.93
C LEU A 26 -2.42 -34.27 41.83
N PHE A 27 -2.65 -33.60 42.96
CA PHE A 27 -2.85 -32.14 42.97
C PHE A 27 -1.61 -31.38 42.49
N LEU A 28 -0.40 -31.82 42.84
CA LEU A 28 0.84 -31.22 42.36
C LEU A 28 1.01 -31.39 40.84
N VAL A 29 0.74 -32.59 40.32
CA VAL A 29 0.82 -32.86 38.88
C VAL A 29 -0.20 -32.00 38.12
N VAL A 30 -1.44 -31.94 38.60
CA VAL A 30 -2.49 -31.10 37.99
C VAL A 30 -2.12 -29.61 38.06
N GLY A 31 -1.57 -29.15 39.19
CA GLY A 31 -1.10 -27.77 39.34
C GLY A 31 0.04 -27.42 38.40
N LEU A 32 1.01 -28.33 38.23
CA LEU A 32 2.10 -28.16 37.27
C LEU A 32 1.58 -28.11 35.83
N LEU A 33 0.66 -29.00 35.47
CA LEU A 33 0.03 -28.98 34.14
C LEU A 33 -0.74 -27.68 33.92
N ALA A 34 -1.53 -27.23 34.89
CA ALA A 34 -2.25 -25.96 34.81
C ALA A 34 -1.29 -24.76 34.68
N GLY A 35 -0.17 -24.76 35.42
CA GLY A 35 0.86 -23.73 35.32
C GLY A 35 1.55 -23.71 33.96
N VAL A 36 1.92 -24.88 33.42
CA VAL A 36 2.51 -24.99 32.08
C VAL A 36 1.53 -24.51 31.01
N VAL A 37 0.26 -24.89 31.12
CA VAL A 37 -0.80 -24.44 30.20
C VAL A 37 -0.96 -22.92 30.28
N PHE A 38 -1.01 -22.35 31.49
CA PHE A 38 -1.14 -20.90 31.70
C PHE A 38 0.05 -20.11 31.12
N LEU A 39 1.29 -20.57 31.38
CA LEU A 39 2.50 -19.96 30.81
C LEU A 39 2.52 -20.06 29.28
N THR A 40 2.05 -21.17 28.72
CA THR A 40 1.95 -21.37 27.27
C THR A 40 0.93 -20.39 26.66
N PHE A 41 -0.23 -20.20 27.30
CA PHE A 41 -1.22 -19.23 26.86
C PHE A 41 -0.71 -17.80 26.92
N GLN A 42 -0.01 -17.39 27.99
CA GLN A 42 0.60 -16.05 28.06
C GLN A 42 1.66 -15.83 26.98
N HIS A 43 2.46 -16.85 26.66
CA HIS A 43 3.46 -16.74 25.60
C HIS A 43 2.81 -16.63 24.22
N ILE A 44 1.74 -17.39 23.97
CA ILE A 44 0.95 -17.30 22.74
C ILE A 44 0.25 -15.95 22.61
N GLU A 45 -0.30 -15.40 23.70
CA GLU A 45 -0.96 -14.08 23.71
C GLU A 45 0.04 -12.96 23.41
N ASN A 46 1.23 -12.99 24.01
CA ASN A 46 2.31 -12.04 23.69
C ASN A 46 2.80 -12.18 22.25
N LEU A 47 2.93 -13.40 21.72
CA LEU A 47 3.32 -13.62 20.31
C LEU A 47 2.22 -13.16 19.34
N LEU A 48 0.95 -13.40 19.66
CA LEU A 48 -0.19 -12.95 18.86
C LEU A 48 -0.30 -11.42 18.87
N GLU A 49 -0.18 -10.77 20.02
CA GLU A 49 -0.28 -9.30 20.11
C GLU A 49 0.87 -8.61 19.34
N THR A 50 2.08 -9.19 19.36
CA THR A 50 3.25 -8.62 18.69
C THR A 50 3.28 -8.92 17.18
N SER A 51 2.93 -10.13 16.74
CA SER A 51 2.93 -10.50 15.31
C SER A 51 1.69 -9.97 14.58
N VAL A 52 0.50 -10.11 15.17
CA VAL A 52 -0.75 -9.66 14.53
C VAL A 52 -0.80 -8.13 14.47
N GLY A 53 -0.28 -7.43 15.48
CA GLY A 53 -0.18 -5.97 15.48
C GLY A 53 0.75 -5.41 14.39
N GLN A 54 1.87 -6.08 14.13
CA GLN A 54 2.84 -5.65 13.13
C GLN A 54 2.42 -6.05 11.71
N ASP A 55 1.95 -7.28 11.51
CA ASP A 55 1.49 -7.77 10.21
C ASP A 55 0.23 -7.01 9.74
N ILE A 56 -0.71 -6.69 10.65
CA ILE A 56 -1.87 -5.85 10.31
C ILE A 56 -1.43 -4.43 9.94
N ARG A 57 -0.42 -3.86 10.62
CA ARG A 57 0.04 -2.50 10.34
C ARG A 57 0.74 -2.42 8.98
N GLU A 58 1.60 -3.37 8.67
CA GLU A 58 2.24 -3.49 7.35
C GLU A 58 1.19 -3.76 6.26
N ASN A 59 0.18 -4.61 6.51
CA ASN A 59 -0.86 -4.91 5.53
C ASN A 59 -1.83 -3.73 5.31
N ILE A 60 -2.14 -2.95 6.35
CA ILE A 60 -2.92 -1.70 6.25
C ILE A 60 -2.12 -0.61 5.51
N GLU A 61 -0.82 -0.47 5.79
CA GLU A 61 0.08 0.46 5.10
C GLU A 61 0.18 0.10 3.61
N ASN A 62 0.38 -1.18 3.30
CA ASN A 62 0.42 -1.69 1.94
C ASN A 62 -0.92 -1.53 1.20
N ALA A 63 -2.05 -1.76 1.87
CA ALA A 63 -3.38 -1.53 1.29
C ALA A 63 -3.65 -0.04 1.02
N GLY A 64 -3.18 0.84 1.92
CA GLY A 64 -3.22 2.29 1.74
C GLY A 64 -2.41 2.74 0.53
N ILE A 65 -1.17 2.27 0.43
CA ILE A 65 -0.26 2.53 -0.70
C ILE A 65 -0.88 2.01 -2.01
N LEU A 66 -1.43 0.80 -2.03
CA LEU A 66 -2.03 0.21 -3.23
C LEU A 66 -3.25 1.01 -3.72
N LYS A 67 -4.07 1.53 -2.80
CA LYS A 67 -5.19 2.40 -3.13
C LYS A 67 -4.72 3.75 -3.69
N GLU A 68 -3.72 4.36 -3.06
CA GLU A 68 -3.13 5.63 -3.52
C GLU A 68 -2.52 5.45 -4.93
N LEU A 69 -1.81 4.35 -5.16
CA LEU A 69 -1.22 3.97 -6.44
C LEU A 69 -2.27 3.70 -7.53
N SER A 70 -3.36 2.98 -7.19
CA SER A 70 -4.47 2.76 -8.12
C SER A 70 -5.11 4.08 -8.57
N THR A 71 -5.18 5.04 -7.66
CA THR A 71 -5.70 6.38 -7.97
C THR A 71 -4.73 7.13 -8.89
N VAL A 72 -3.40 7.02 -8.65
CA VAL A 72 -2.38 7.60 -9.54
C VAL A 72 -2.47 6.99 -10.94
N PHE A 73 -2.65 5.68 -11.07
CA PHE A 73 -2.80 5.05 -12.39
C PHE A 73 -4.08 5.49 -13.12
N ALA A 74 -5.20 5.58 -12.42
CA ALA A 74 -6.46 6.05 -13.03
C ALA A 74 -6.34 7.50 -13.54
N ASP A 75 -5.73 8.38 -12.74
CA ASP A 75 -5.51 9.77 -13.11
C ASP A 75 -4.48 9.91 -14.23
N ALA A 76 -3.43 9.09 -14.25
CA ALA A 76 -2.45 9.06 -15.35
C ALA A 76 -3.11 8.63 -16.67
N ALA A 77 -4.00 7.64 -16.63
CA ALA A 77 -4.78 7.24 -17.80
C ALA A 77 -5.69 8.37 -18.29
N LEU A 78 -6.33 9.11 -17.36
CA LEU A 78 -7.14 10.27 -17.69
C LEU A 78 -6.30 11.34 -18.38
N VAL A 79 -5.17 11.74 -17.80
CA VAL A 79 -4.26 12.75 -18.40
C VAL A 79 -3.78 12.29 -19.77
N SER A 80 -3.42 11.01 -19.92
CA SER A 80 -3.01 10.44 -21.21
C SER A 80 -4.13 10.45 -22.27
N SER A 81 -5.40 10.41 -21.86
CA SER A 81 -6.53 10.52 -22.78
C SER A 81 -6.93 11.97 -23.11
N THR A 82 -6.64 12.92 -22.21
CA THR A 82 -7.12 14.32 -22.31
C THR A 82 -6.02 15.35 -22.58
N PHE A 83 -4.76 14.96 -22.73
CA PHE A 83 -3.65 15.92 -22.89
C PHE A 83 -3.68 16.71 -24.21
N TYR A 84 -4.35 16.18 -25.24
CA TYR A 84 -4.31 16.76 -26.58
C TYR A 84 -4.89 18.18 -26.59
N ARG A 85 -4.11 19.16 -27.03
CA ARG A 85 -4.46 20.61 -27.05
C ARG A 85 -4.77 21.24 -25.69
N ASN A 86 -4.58 20.52 -24.58
CA ASN A 86 -4.81 21.04 -23.22
C ASN A 86 -3.51 20.99 -22.39
N GLU A 87 -2.61 21.94 -22.67
CA GLU A 87 -1.29 22.02 -22.00
C GLU A 87 -1.40 22.35 -20.51
N GLU A 88 -2.36 23.19 -20.12
CA GLU A 88 -2.56 23.55 -18.72
C GLU A 88 -2.97 22.33 -17.88
N LEU A 89 -3.90 21.51 -18.38
CA LEU A 89 -4.27 20.26 -17.72
C LEU A 89 -3.07 19.30 -17.64
N LEU A 90 -2.31 19.16 -18.73
CA LEU A 90 -1.14 18.29 -18.76
C LEU A 90 -0.08 18.71 -17.74
N LEU A 91 0.23 20.01 -17.63
CA LEU A 91 1.23 20.51 -16.68
C LEU A 91 0.73 20.37 -15.24
N ASN A 92 -0.48 20.84 -14.95
CA ASN A 92 -1.01 20.85 -13.58
C ASN A 92 -1.27 19.44 -13.07
N LYS A 93 -1.97 18.60 -13.84
CA LYS A 93 -2.28 17.22 -13.43
C LYS A 93 -1.08 16.30 -13.57
N GLY A 94 -0.22 16.51 -14.56
CA GLY A 94 1.02 15.75 -14.70
C GLY A 94 1.95 15.96 -13.51
N GLN A 95 2.17 17.22 -13.10
CA GLN A 95 3.00 17.52 -11.93
C GLN A 95 2.38 17.01 -10.63
N ASP A 96 1.07 17.12 -10.45
CA ASP A 96 0.35 16.54 -9.30
C ASP A 96 0.57 15.01 -9.22
N LEU A 97 0.48 14.31 -10.35
CA LEU A 97 0.70 12.87 -10.42
C LEU A 97 2.12 12.47 -10.02
N ILE A 98 3.12 13.20 -10.49
CA ILE A 98 4.53 12.99 -10.13
C ILE A 98 4.73 13.24 -8.64
N SER A 99 4.16 14.32 -8.10
CA SER A 99 4.25 14.65 -6.68
C SER A 99 3.65 13.55 -5.80
N ARG A 100 2.47 13.03 -6.19
CA ARG A 100 1.82 11.92 -5.50
C ARG A 100 2.61 10.62 -5.59
N ALA A 101 3.15 10.28 -6.77
CA ALA A 101 4.00 9.10 -6.93
C ALA A 101 5.25 9.17 -6.01
N ARG A 102 5.92 10.33 -5.94
CA ARG A 102 7.04 10.57 -5.00
C ARG A 102 6.62 10.51 -3.54
N SER A 103 5.41 10.97 -3.22
CA SER A 103 4.86 10.88 -1.87
C SER A 103 4.62 9.43 -1.47
N ILE A 104 4.13 8.59 -2.38
CA ILE A 104 3.98 7.14 -2.14
C ILE A 104 5.35 6.49 -1.96
N GLU A 105 6.33 6.83 -2.80
CA GLU A 105 7.71 6.34 -2.69
C GLU A 105 8.34 6.69 -1.33
N SER A 106 8.15 7.92 -0.84
CA SER A 106 8.72 8.36 0.44
C SER A 106 8.02 7.77 1.66
N LYS A 107 6.73 7.46 1.56
CA LYS A 107 5.95 6.75 2.59
C LYS A 107 6.27 5.26 2.63
N SER A 108 6.64 4.65 1.50
CA SER A 108 6.93 3.22 1.43
C SER A 108 8.14 2.87 2.30
N SER A 109 7.93 2.05 3.32
CA SER A 109 8.97 1.46 4.16
C SER A 109 9.69 0.29 3.45
N SER A 110 9.03 -0.33 2.47
CA SER A 110 9.57 -1.45 1.69
C SER A 110 10.55 -1.00 0.61
N THR A 111 11.80 -1.49 0.71
CA THR A 111 12.83 -1.30 -0.32
C THR A 111 12.47 -1.94 -1.65
N ALA A 112 11.71 -3.05 -1.63
CA ALA A 112 11.25 -3.73 -2.85
C ALA A 112 10.27 -2.88 -3.69
N LEU A 113 9.59 -1.91 -3.06
CA LEU A 113 8.64 -1.00 -3.71
C LEU A 113 9.27 0.33 -4.12
N LYS A 114 10.34 0.76 -3.46
CA LYS A 114 10.99 2.05 -3.75
C LYS A 114 11.57 2.11 -5.16
N ASP A 115 12.36 1.11 -5.55
CA ASP A 115 13.03 1.15 -6.86
C ASP A 115 12.02 1.16 -8.02
N PRO A 116 10.98 0.29 -8.05
CA PRO A 116 9.96 0.33 -9.09
C PRO A 116 9.12 1.61 -9.09
N LEU A 117 8.82 2.19 -7.92
CA LEU A 117 8.07 3.45 -7.81
C LEU A 117 8.90 4.65 -8.31
N GLY A 118 10.20 4.66 -8.02
CA GLY A 118 11.14 5.64 -8.55
C GLY A 118 11.22 5.57 -10.08
N GLU A 119 11.37 4.36 -10.63
CA GLU A 119 11.39 4.15 -12.08
C GLU A 119 10.07 4.58 -12.74
N TYR A 120 8.93 4.23 -12.14
CA TYR A 120 7.62 4.66 -12.60
C TYR A 120 7.50 6.19 -12.65
N THR A 121 7.95 6.87 -11.59
CA THR A 121 7.93 8.34 -11.50
C THR A 121 8.77 8.98 -12.62
N ILE A 122 9.96 8.44 -12.89
CA ILE A 122 10.82 8.90 -13.99
C ILE A 122 10.13 8.74 -15.33
N ARG A 123 9.61 7.55 -15.63
CA ARG A 123 8.91 7.27 -16.90
C ARG A 123 7.67 8.15 -17.08
N MET A 124 6.94 8.41 -16.00
CA MET A 124 5.77 9.29 -16.04
C MET A 124 6.16 10.74 -16.37
N GLN A 125 7.28 11.24 -15.82
CA GLN A 125 7.83 12.54 -16.20
C GLN A 125 8.19 12.60 -17.68
N GLU A 126 8.86 11.58 -18.21
CA GLU A 126 9.22 11.52 -19.63
C GLU A 126 7.97 11.56 -20.54
N VAL A 127 6.89 10.86 -20.17
CA VAL A 127 5.62 10.91 -20.91
C VAL A 127 5.02 12.31 -20.90
N ILE A 128 4.99 12.98 -19.74
CA ILE A 128 4.45 14.34 -19.63
C ILE A 128 5.27 15.34 -20.47
N ASP A 129 6.59 15.20 -20.46
CA ASP A 129 7.50 16.03 -21.25
C ASP A 129 7.27 15.81 -22.76
N ASN A 130 7.09 14.56 -23.18
CA ASN A 130 6.78 14.22 -24.57
C ASN A 130 5.41 14.76 -25.01
N CYS A 131 4.37 14.62 -24.18
CA CYS A 131 3.07 15.21 -24.44
C CYS A 131 3.15 16.74 -24.58
N SER A 132 3.98 17.40 -23.77
CA SER A 132 4.20 18.85 -23.83
C SER A 132 4.88 19.26 -25.14
N ARG A 133 5.87 18.47 -25.61
CA ARG A 133 6.51 18.66 -26.91
C ARG A 133 5.52 18.50 -28.06
N ILE A 134 4.68 17.47 -28.04
CA ILE A 134 3.65 17.23 -29.05
C ILE A 134 2.68 18.42 -29.12
N ASN A 135 2.17 18.88 -27.98
CA ASN A 135 1.27 20.03 -27.92
C ASN A 135 1.91 21.33 -28.45
N ARG A 136 3.23 21.49 -28.31
CA ARG A 136 3.98 22.62 -28.88
C ARG A 136 4.10 22.51 -30.40
N ILE A 137 4.39 21.32 -30.91
CA ILE A 137 4.47 21.06 -32.36
C ILE A 137 3.12 21.33 -33.02
N LEU A 138 2.03 20.83 -32.43
CA LEU A 138 0.67 21.05 -32.93
C LEU A 138 0.30 22.53 -32.98
N ARG A 139 0.60 23.30 -31.92
CA ARG A 139 0.37 24.76 -31.95
C ARG A 139 1.16 25.46 -33.03
N ARG A 140 2.40 25.05 -33.29
CA ARG A 140 3.19 25.60 -34.40
C ARG A 140 2.59 25.26 -35.75
N ALA A 141 2.09 24.04 -35.92
CA ALA A 141 1.39 23.63 -37.14
C ALA A 141 0.12 24.46 -37.36
N ASP A 142 -0.71 24.62 -36.32
CA ASP A 142 -1.94 25.45 -36.38
C ASP A 142 -1.61 26.93 -36.71
N THR A 143 -0.49 27.47 -36.19
CA THR A 143 -0.05 28.83 -36.54
C THR A 143 0.42 28.91 -37.99
N LEU A 144 1.22 27.95 -38.45
CA LEU A 144 1.73 27.93 -39.82
C LEU A 144 0.60 27.79 -40.84
N GLU A 145 -0.40 26.96 -40.54
CA GLU A 145 -1.61 26.82 -41.38
C GLU A 145 -2.32 28.17 -41.56
N LYS A 146 -2.53 28.91 -40.46
CA LYS A 146 -3.12 30.26 -40.52
C LYS A 146 -2.28 31.25 -41.32
N GLU A 147 -0.95 31.20 -41.20
CA GLU A 147 -0.04 32.06 -41.98
C GLU A 147 -0.13 31.75 -43.48
N ILE A 148 -0.25 30.47 -43.85
CA ILE A 148 -0.45 30.04 -45.25
C ILE A 148 -1.80 30.53 -45.77
N GLU A 149 -2.89 30.35 -45.02
CA GLU A 149 -4.22 30.83 -45.39
C GLU A 149 -4.24 32.35 -45.62
N GLN A 150 -3.60 33.11 -44.72
CA GLN A 150 -3.47 34.57 -44.84
C GLN A 150 -2.65 34.97 -46.07
N SER A 151 -1.54 34.27 -46.33
CA SER A 151 -0.67 34.51 -47.48
C SER A 151 -1.40 34.23 -48.80
N LEU A 152 -2.16 33.14 -48.88
CA LEU A 152 -2.98 32.79 -50.04
C LEU A 152 -4.09 33.83 -50.27
N THR A 153 -4.79 34.24 -49.21
CA THR A 153 -5.84 35.27 -49.29
C THR A 153 -5.27 36.61 -49.78
N SER A 154 -4.08 36.99 -49.31
CA SER A 154 -3.39 38.21 -49.73
C SER A 154 -2.97 38.14 -51.21
N LEU A 155 -2.47 36.98 -51.64
CA LEU A 155 -2.10 36.75 -53.03
C LEU A 155 -3.31 36.81 -53.96
N GLU A 156 -4.43 36.20 -53.57
CA GLU A 156 -5.69 36.22 -54.33
C GLU A 156 -6.22 37.65 -54.52
N ARG A 157 -6.19 38.47 -53.46
CA ARG A 157 -6.54 39.90 -53.56
C ARG A 157 -5.64 40.63 -54.53
N THR A 158 -4.32 40.44 -54.42
CA THR A 158 -3.33 41.09 -55.29
C THR A 158 -3.55 40.73 -56.77
N VAL A 159 -3.86 39.46 -57.05
CA VAL A 159 -4.16 39.00 -58.41
C VAL A 159 -5.47 39.59 -58.93
N THR A 160 -6.50 39.66 -58.08
CA THR A 160 -7.82 40.22 -58.42
C THR A 160 -7.73 41.71 -58.72
N ASP A 161 -7.06 42.48 -57.86
CA ASP A 161 -6.88 43.93 -58.03
C ASP A 161 -6.13 44.24 -59.33
N LYS A 162 -5.07 43.47 -59.63
CA LYS A 162 -4.31 43.63 -60.88
C LYS A 162 -5.12 43.31 -62.13
N LYS A 163 -6.07 42.36 -62.04
CA LYS A 163 -6.95 41.99 -63.16
C LYS A 163 -8.04 43.03 -63.43
N VAL A 164 -8.49 43.75 -62.41
CA VAL A 164 -9.49 44.84 -62.54
C VAL A 164 -8.86 46.13 -63.10
N ALA A 165 -7.55 46.32 -62.90
CA ALA A 165 -6.82 47.49 -63.40
C ALA A 165 -6.38 47.41 -64.88
N GLN A 166 -6.64 46.28 -65.56
CA GLN A 166 -6.42 46.08 -67.00
C GLN A 166 -7.73 46.14 -67.77
#